data_AF-A0A359KQ48-F1
#
_entry.id   AF-A0A359KQ48-F1
#
_cell.length_a   1.000
_cell.length_b   1.000
_cell.length_c   1.000
_cell.angle_alpha   90.00
_cell.angle_beta   90.00
_cell.angle_gamma   90.00
#
_symmetry.space_group_name_H-M   'P 1'
#
loop_
_entity.id
_entity.type
_entity.pdbx_description
1 polymer ?
#
loop_
_entity_poly.entity_id
_entity_poly.type
_entity_poly.pdbx_seq_one_letter_code
_entity_poly.pdbx_strand_id
1 'polypeptide(L)' 'MASTPNSSVDQMSEALAYVDSWLDYRVWKLRATGAQVAVWFDGKLQFSKAYGVSNLDTGEALTT' A
#
# COMPACT_ATOMS: atom_id res chain seq x y z
N MET A 1 -4.83 -30.65 -2.92
CA MET A 1 -4.91 -29.87 -4.16
C MET A 1 -3.67 -28.99 -4.21
N ALA A 2 -2.76 -29.24 -5.13
CA ALA A 2 -1.52 -28.48 -5.23
C ALA A 2 -1.82 -27.12 -5.88
N SER A 3 -1.47 -26.03 -5.19
CA SER A 3 -1.56 -24.67 -5.70
C SER A 3 -0.71 -24.56 -6.96
N THR A 4 -1.34 -24.24 -8.09
CA THR A 4 -0.65 -23.95 -9.35
C THR A 4 0.27 -22.73 -9.13
N PRO A 5 1.50 -22.68 -9.69
CA PRO A 5 2.47 -21.58 -9.51
C PRO A 5 2.07 -20.19 -10.06
N ASN A 6 0.77 -19.90 -10.16
CA ASN A 6 0.18 -18.69 -10.72
C ASN A 6 -1.23 -18.48 -10.12
N SER A 7 -1.41 -18.74 -8.83
CA SER A 7 -2.70 -18.49 -8.20
C SER A 7 -3.01 -16.98 -8.24
N SER A 8 -4.29 -16.62 -8.30
CA SER A 8 -4.71 -15.21 -8.26
C SER A 8 -4.20 -14.49 -7.01
N VAL A 9 -3.99 -15.24 -5.92
CA VAL A 9 -3.44 -14.73 -4.66
C VAL A 9 -1.97 -14.37 -4.80
N ASP A 10 -1.16 -15.19 -5.47
CA ASP A 10 0.26 -14.90 -5.70
C ASP A 10 0.42 -13.67 -6.60
N GLN A 11 -0.36 -13.59 -7.69
CA GLN A 11 -0.38 -12.42 -8.58
C GLN A 11 -0.82 -11.14 -7.85
N MET A 12 -1.81 -11.25 -6.97
CA MET A 12 -2.25 -10.12 -6.15
C MET A 12 -1.16 -9.68 -5.17
N SER A 13 -0.45 -10.63 -4.53
CA SER A 13 0.66 -10.32 -3.63
C SER A 13 1.77 -9.55 -4.35
N GLU A 14 2.17 -10.00 -5.54
CA GLU A 14 3.16 -9.30 -6.37
C GLU A 14 2.68 -7.91 -6.81
N ALA A 15 1.42 -7.80 -7.22
CA ALA A 15 0.83 -6.51 -7.59
C ALA A 15 0.80 -5.54 -6.40
N LEU A 16 0.48 -6.02 -5.20
CA LEU A 16 0.47 -5.20 -3.98
C LEU A 16 1.88 -4.77 -3.57
N ALA A 17 2.89 -5.63 -3.74
CA ALA A 17 4.29 -5.23 -3.53
C ALA A 17 4.72 -4.12 -4.50
N TYR A 18 4.29 -4.21 -5.76
CA TYR A 18 4.50 -3.13 -6.73
C TYR A 18 3.78 -1.86 -6.32
N VAL A 19 2.49 -1.94 -5.96
CA VAL A 19 1.69 -0.81 -5.49
C VAL A 19 2.34 -0.12 -4.29
N ASP A 20 2.89 -0.87 -3.34
CA ASP A 20 3.59 -0.30 -2.19
C ASP A 20 4.77 0.57 -2.62
N SER A 21 5.66 0.02 -3.46
CA SER A 21 6.83 0.75 -3.97
C SER A 21 6.46 1.95 -4.83
N TRP A 22 5.38 1.83 -5.61
CA TRP A 22 4.89 2.89 -6.48
C TRP A 22 4.27 4.03 -5.68
N LEU A 23 3.48 3.73 -4.65
CA LEU A 23 2.87 4.73 -3.79
C LEU A 23 3.92 5.52 -3.01
N ASP A 24 4.92 4.84 -2.45
CA ASP A 24 6.04 5.49 -1.77
C ASP A 24 6.77 6.48 -2.71
N TYR A 25 7.08 6.02 -3.93
CA TYR A 25 7.66 6.88 -4.97
C TYR A 25 6.74 8.05 -5.32
N ARG A 26 5.43 7.84 -5.45
CA ARG A 26 4.47 8.88 -5.85
C ARG A 26 4.31 9.95 -4.78
N VAL A 27 4.25 9.55 -3.50
CA VAL A 27 4.21 10.49 -2.36
C VAL A 27 5.45 11.38 -2.39
N TRP A 28 6.64 10.78 -2.56
CA TRP A 28 7.88 11.54 -2.71
C TRP A 28 7.86 12.44 -3.95
N LYS A 29 7.49 11.92 -5.11
CA LYS A 29 7.60 12.61 -6.41
C LYS A 29 6.64 13.80 -6.51
N LEU A 30 5.42 13.64 -5.98
CA LEU A 30 4.39 14.67 -5.99
C LEU A 30 4.52 15.64 -4.80
N ARG A 31 5.46 15.40 -3.87
CA ARG A 31 5.60 16.17 -2.63
C ARG A 31 4.29 16.21 -1.83
N ALA A 32 3.53 15.12 -1.88
CA ALA A 32 2.37 14.96 -1.02
C ALA A 32 2.83 14.86 0.44
N THR A 33 2.07 15.44 1.37
CA THR A 33 2.38 15.39 2.80
C THR A 33 2.25 13.97 3.35
N GLY A 34 1.28 13.22 2.84
CA GLY A 34 1.07 11.82 3.13
C GLY A 34 -0.06 11.22 2.30
N ALA A 35 -0.25 9.90 2.42
CA ALA A 35 -1.34 9.18 1.79
C ALA A 35 -1.75 7.99 2.65
N GLN A 36 -3.04 7.73 2.78
CA GLN A 36 -3.58 6.48 3.33
C GLN A 36 -4.19 5.66 2.21
N VAL A 37 -3.94 4.36 2.22
CA VAL A 37 -4.46 3.43 1.22
C VAL A 37 -4.99 2.18 1.89
N ALA A 38 -6.10 1.66 1.37
CA ALA A 38 -6.65 0.37 1.73
C ALA A 38 -7.15 -0.35 0.47
N VAL A 39 -6.92 -1.67 0.40
CA VAL A 39 -7.40 -2.55 -0.68
C VAL A 39 -8.17 -3.70 -0.06
N TRP A 40 -9.45 -3.80 -0.43
CA TRP A 40 -10.32 -4.91 -0.05
C TRP A 40 -10.58 -5.81 -1.26
N PHE A 41 -10.35 -7.11 -1.11
CA PHE A 41 -10.61 -8.09 -2.14
C PHE A 41 -10.86 -9.47 -1.52
N ASP A 42 -11.71 -10.28 -2.13
CA ASP A 42 -12.04 -11.63 -1.65
C ASP A 42 -12.49 -11.66 -0.17
N GLY A 43 -13.37 -10.72 0.20
CA GLY A 43 -13.98 -10.68 1.53
C GLY A 43 -13.04 -10.29 2.67
N LYS A 44 -11.81 -9.82 2.39
CA LYS A 44 -10.86 -9.36 3.41
C LYS A 44 -10.04 -8.15 2.97
N LEU A 45 -9.48 -7.45 3.96
CA LEU A 45 -8.48 -6.42 3.76
C LEU A 45 -7.16 -7.08 3.35
N GLN A 46 -6.69 -6.77 2.14
CA GLN A 46 -5.46 -7.34 1.56
C GLN A 46 -4.26 -6.42 1.77
N PHE A 47 -4.50 -5.11 1.84
CA PHE A 47 -3.46 -4.10 2.00
C PHE A 47 -4.03 -2.91 2.75
N SER A 48 -3.28 -2.41 3.72
CA SER A 48 -3.55 -1.13 4.37
C SER A 48 -2.23 -0.53 4.81
N LYS A 49 -1.98 0.72 4.41
CA LYS A 49 -0.75 1.42 4.75
C LYS A 49 -0.96 2.93 4.70
N ALA A 50 -0.22 3.62 5.56
CA ALA A 50 -0.07 5.06 5.53
C ALA A 50 1.36 5.44 5.16
N TYR A 51 1.49 6.52 4.40
CA TYR A 51 2.75 7.10 3.95
C TYR A 51 2.82 8.55 4.42
N GLY A 52 4.02 9.02 4.72
CA GLY A 52 4.26 10.41 5.10
C GLY A 52 3.73 10.77 6.49
N VAL A 53 3.31 12.03 6.64
CA VAL A 53 3.00 12.65 7.94
C VAL A 53 1.59 13.22 7.97
N SER A 54 0.97 13.19 9.16
CA SER A 54 -0.31 13.85 9.45
C SER A 54 -0.11 15.32 9.82
N ASN A 55 1.08 15.69 10.31
CA ASN A 55 1.43 17.05 10.71
C ASN A 55 2.84 17.42 10.23
N LEU A 56 2.92 18.48 9.43
CA LEU A 56 4.19 18.98 8.86
C LEU A 56 5.10 19.66 9.88
N ASP A 57 4.52 20.30 10.90
CA ASP A 57 5.27 21.07 11.88
C ASP A 57 5.93 20.14 12.91
N THR A 58 5.25 19.05 13.28
CA THR A 58 5.72 18.08 14.27
C THR A 58 6.37 16.84 13.67
N GLY A 59 6.13 16.58 12.37
CA GLY A 59 6.58 15.36 11.70
C GLY A 59 5.83 14.10 12.15
N GLU A 60 4.67 14.25 12.79
CA GLU A 60 3.87 13.12 13.26
C GLU A 60 3.46 12.22 12.09
N ALA A 61 3.72 10.92 12.22
CA ALA A 61 3.45 9.97 11.15
C ALA A 61 1.96 9.84 10.87
N LEU A 62 1.60 9.72 9.59
CA LEU A 62 0.25 9.35 9.21
C LEU A 62 0.01 7.88 9.57
N THR A 63 -1.15 7.56 10.15
CA THR A 63 -1.52 6.20 10.59
C THR A 63 -2.70 5.66 9.78
N THR A 64 -3.01 4.37 9.86
CA THR A 64 -4.19 3.73 9.23
C THR A 64 -5.24 3.36 10.26
#